data_AF-A0A7S1ZKD8-F1
#
_entry.id   AF-A0A7S1ZKD8-F1
#
_cell.length_a   1.000
_cell.length_b   1.000
_cell.length_c   1.000
_cell.angle_alpha   90.00
_cell.angle_beta   90.00
_cell.angle_gamma   90.00
#
_symmetry.space_group_name_H-M   'P 1'
#
loop_
_entity.id
_entity.type
_entity.pdbx_description
1 polymer ?
#
loop_
_entity_poly.entity_id
_entity_poly.type
_entity_poly.pdbx_seq_one_letter_code
_entity_poly.pdbx_strand_id
1 'polypeptide(L)'
;GGAGGAGPGGGVCYHNGKGMDDYGKLGHAEVVSVRLTPSAFPNFAEEYCGLFRNGYRPDQIGDRGSEYRNLVGFPGGMENEAMVRQLLEASRRQNDQLDFAVGKGNDEDIARLVWIMDTRQFPFYKGEKYHQFHDGFMKGENYPKSYNELIQAFPDENFGDCPNSRL
;
A
#
# COMPACT_ATOMS: atom_id res chain seq x y z
N GLY A 1 -4.03 -0.16 -6.09
CA GLY A 1 -3.38 -1.03 -7.10
C GLY A 1 -4.25 -2.20 -7.53
N GLY A 2 -5.59 -2.15 -7.44
CA GLY A 2 -6.45 -3.26 -7.83
C GLY A 2 -6.94 -3.16 -9.28
N ALA A 3 -6.98 -4.29 -9.98
CA ALA A 3 -7.49 -4.39 -11.36
C ALA A 3 -9.04 -4.38 -11.42
N GLY A 4 -9.72 -4.77 -10.33
CA GLY A 4 -11.17 -4.85 -10.27
C GLY A 4 -11.90 -3.51 -10.09
N GLY A 5 -11.17 -2.41 -9.84
CA GLY A 5 -11.78 -1.13 -9.50
C GLY A 5 -12.58 -1.20 -8.20
N ALA A 6 -13.68 -0.45 -8.12
CA ALA A 6 -14.63 -0.56 -7.02
C ALA A 6 -15.63 -1.71 -7.25
N GLY A 7 -16.09 -2.34 -6.18
CA GLY A 7 -17.14 -3.35 -6.25
C GLY A 7 -18.51 -2.75 -6.62
N PRO A 8 -19.57 -3.59 -6.75
CA PRO A 8 -20.90 -3.14 -7.14
C PRO A 8 -21.51 -2.04 -6.25
N GLY A 9 -21.11 -1.96 -4.99
CA GLY A 9 -21.51 -0.89 -4.06
C GLY A 9 -20.73 0.43 -4.24
N GLY A 10 -19.78 0.49 -5.19
CA GLY A 10 -18.85 1.60 -5.36
C GLY A 10 -17.75 1.66 -4.31
N GLY A 11 -17.70 0.67 -3.40
CA GLY A 11 -16.70 0.56 -2.33
C GLY A 11 -15.53 -0.36 -2.67
N VAL A 12 -14.48 -0.25 -1.85
CA VAL A 12 -13.40 -1.23 -1.72
C VAL A 12 -13.22 -1.40 -0.22
N CYS A 13 -13.54 -2.59 0.29
CA CYS A 13 -13.65 -2.86 1.71
C CYS A 13 -12.62 -3.88 2.14
N TYR A 14 -12.09 -3.71 3.35
CA TYR A 14 -11.28 -4.75 3.97
C TYR A 14 -12.12 -6.01 4.20
N HIS A 15 -11.44 -7.10 4.53
CA HIS A 15 -12.06 -8.39 4.77
C HIS A 15 -13.24 -8.27 5.73
N ASN A 16 -14.42 -8.66 5.26
CA ASN A 16 -15.66 -8.58 6.01
C ASN A 16 -16.44 -9.89 5.93
N GLY A 17 -17.20 -10.20 6.97
CA GLY A 17 -17.95 -11.46 7.09
C GLY A 17 -19.04 -11.66 6.02
N LYS A 18 -19.35 -10.62 5.23
CA LYS A 18 -20.29 -10.69 4.10
C LYS A 18 -19.58 -10.88 2.75
N GLY A 19 -18.25 -10.75 2.70
CA GLY A 19 -17.47 -10.78 1.48
C GLY A 19 -17.87 -9.72 0.43
N MET A 20 -18.53 -8.64 0.87
CA MET A 20 -19.01 -7.55 0.02
C MET A 20 -17.87 -6.60 -0.29
N ASP A 21 -17.71 -6.24 -1.57
CA ASP A 21 -16.69 -5.31 -2.05
C ASP A 21 -15.27 -5.59 -1.51
N ASP A 22 -14.96 -6.87 -1.24
CA ASP A 22 -13.73 -7.30 -0.61
C ASP A 22 -12.52 -6.97 -1.49
N TYR A 23 -11.59 -6.19 -0.94
CA TYR A 23 -10.47 -5.61 -1.67
C TYR A 23 -9.54 -6.68 -2.26
N GLY A 24 -9.30 -7.79 -1.53
CA GLY A 24 -8.48 -8.91 -1.99
C GLY A 24 -9.11 -9.60 -3.19
N LYS A 25 -10.43 -9.86 -3.15
CA LYS A 25 -11.17 -10.39 -4.32
C LYS A 25 -11.17 -9.45 -5.52
N LEU A 26 -11.11 -8.14 -5.28
CA LEU A 26 -11.00 -7.11 -6.31
C LEU A 26 -9.55 -6.88 -6.80
N GLY A 27 -8.57 -7.62 -6.25
CA GLY A 27 -7.15 -7.57 -6.63
C GLY A 27 -6.36 -6.43 -6.00
N HIS A 28 -6.97 -5.65 -5.10
CA HIS A 28 -6.24 -4.58 -4.40
C HIS A 28 -5.18 -5.17 -3.47
N ALA A 29 -4.30 -4.29 -3.00
CA ALA A 29 -3.35 -4.57 -1.95
C ALA A 29 -3.38 -3.44 -0.94
N GLU A 30 -2.96 -3.76 0.29
CA GLU A 30 -2.80 -2.79 1.35
C GLU A 30 -1.68 -1.81 0.99
N VAL A 31 -2.00 -0.52 0.99
CA VAL A 31 -1.07 0.54 0.55
C VAL A 31 -1.29 1.82 1.34
N VAL A 32 -0.22 2.57 1.54
CA VAL A 32 -0.28 3.93 2.07
C VAL A 32 -0.15 4.93 0.92
N SER A 33 -1.07 5.88 0.84
CA SER A 33 -0.99 6.98 -0.13
C SER A 33 -0.38 8.21 0.55
N VAL A 34 0.75 8.69 0.01
CA VAL A 34 1.41 9.92 0.45
C VAL A 34 1.46 10.94 -0.69
N ARG A 35 1.34 12.23 -0.34
CA ARG A 35 1.55 13.33 -1.30
C ARG A 35 2.96 13.86 -1.13
N LEU A 36 3.79 13.67 -2.16
CA LEU A 36 5.18 14.10 -2.16
C LEU A 36 5.40 15.21 -3.20
N THR A 37 6.32 16.12 -2.91
CA THR A 37 6.96 16.89 -3.99
C THR A 37 7.89 15.95 -4.77
N PRO A 38 8.12 16.19 -6.08
CA PRO A 38 9.05 15.36 -6.85
C PRO A 38 10.44 15.26 -6.22
N SER A 39 10.91 16.32 -5.58
CA SER A 39 12.20 16.37 -4.88
C SER A 39 12.27 15.48 -3.63
N ALA A 40 11.14 15.09 -3.05
CA ALA A 40 11.09 14.23 -1.88
C ALA A 40 11.05 12.73 -2.22
N PHE A 41 10.81 12.38 -3.50
CA PHE A 41 10.71 10.98 -3.92
C PHE A 41 11.99 10.16 -3.67
N PRO A 42 13.22 10.67 -3.89
CA PRO A 42 14.43 9.92 -3.56
C PRO A 42 14.48 9.47 -2.10
N ASN A 43 14.11 10.36 -1.17
CA ASN A 43 14.10 10.04 0.26
C ASN A 43 13.01 9.01 0.57
N PHE A 44 11.83 9.13 -0.03
CA PHE A 44 10.78 8.12 0.11
C PHE A 44 11.25 6.75 -0.41
N ALA A 45 11.91 6.70 -1.57
CA ALA A 45 12.42 5.47 -2.14
C ALA A 45 13.48 4.81 -1.24
N GLU A 46 14.35 5.61 -0.60
CA GLU A 46 15.31 5.12 0.38
C GLU A 46 14.64 4.49 1.60
N GLU A 47 13.63 5.15 2.16
CA GLU A 47 12.87 4.63 3.29
C GLU A 47 12.14 3.35 2.92
N TYR A 48 11.43 3.34 1.78
CA TYR A 48 10.70 2.17 1.28
C TYR A 48 11.63 0.96 1.08
N CYS A 49 12.71 1.12 0.31
CA CYS A 49 13.68 0.03 0.09
C CYS A 49 14.39 -0.38 1.39
N GLY A 50 14.59 0.58 2.30
CA GLY A 50 15.19 0.37 3.61
C GLY A 50 14.36 -0.49 4.57
N LEU A 51 13.09 -0.77 4.25
CA LEU A 51 12.25 -1.71 5.01
C LEU A 51 12.67 -3.18 4.79
N PHE A 52 13.32 -3.48 3.67
CA PHE A 52 13.59 -4.86 3.26
C PHE A 52 14.94 -5.37 3.78
N ARG A 53 14.95 -6.63 4.24
CA ARG A 53 16.16 -7.37 4.65
C ARG A 53 16.17 -8.69 3.90
N ASN A 54 17.20 -8.91 3.07
CA ASN A 54 17.32 -10.08 2.20
C ASN A 54 16.12 -10.27 1.25
N GLY A 55 15.51 -9.16 0.83
CA GLY A 55 14.34 -9.09 -0.04
C GLY A 55 13.00 -9.33 0.67
N TYR A 56 12.97 -9.33 2.00
CA TYR A 56 11.77 -9.53 2.81
C TYR A 56 11.52 -8.32 3.71
N ARG A 57 10.27 -7.84 3.75
CA ARG A 57 9.81 -6.96 4.82
C ARG A 57 9.59 -7.75 6.12
N PRO A 58 9.60 -7.12 7.30
CA PRO A 58 9.58 -7.81 8.59
C PRO A 58 8.38 -8.74 8.81
N ASP A 59 7.22 -8.39 8.24
CA ASP A 59 5.91 -9.02 8.39
C ASP A 59 5.59 -10.08 7.32
N GLN A 60 6.39 -10.18 6.24
CA GLN A 60 6.08 -11.00 5.04
C GLN A 60 5.81 -12.50 5.34
N ILE A 61 6.35 -13.04 6.44
CA ILE A 61 6.10 -14.44 6.83
C ILE A 61 4.68 -14.59 7.42
N GLY A 62 4.20 -13.60 8.17
CA GLY A 62 2.86 -13.57 8.75
C GLY A 62 1.80 -13.14 7.73
N ASP A 63 2.10 -12.11 6.95
CA ASP A 63 1.17 -11.49 6.00
C ASP A 63 1.46 -11.99 4.58
N ARG A 64 0.63 -12.95 4.15
CA ARG A 64 0.79 -13.68 2.88
C ARG A 64 -0.50 -13.67 2.09
N GLY A 65 -0.38 -13.36 0.81
CA GLY A 65 -1.53 -13.20 -0.08
C GLY A 65 -1.33 -12.03 -1.02
N SER A 66 -2.01 -12.05 -2.17
CA SER A 66 -1.89 -11.00 -3.19
C SER A 66 -2.15 -9.60 -2.62
N GLU A 67 -3.00 -9.52 -1.61
CA GLU A 67 -3.34 -8.32 -0.87
C GLU A 67 -2.17 -7.72 -0.06
N TYR A 68 -1.17 -8.54 0.25
CA TYR A 68 0.06 -8.15 0.95
C TYR A 68 1.26 -8.13 0.01
N ARG A 69 1.10 -8.16 -1.31
CA ARG A 69 2.25 -8.14 -2.23
C ARG A 69 3.07 -6.84 -2.11
N ASN A 70 4.37 -6.91 -2.35
CA ASN A 70 5.20 -5.71 -2.39
C ASN A 70 4.90 -4.90 -3.66
N LEU A 71 4.57 -3.63 -3.50
CA LEU A 71 4.33 -2.73 -4.62
C LEU A 71 4.67 -1.28 -4.27
N VAL A 72 4.97 -0.49 -5.30
CA VAL A 72 5.15 0.96 -5.20
C VAL A 72 4.47 1.61 -6.39
N GLY A 73 3.74 2.70 -6.15
CA GLY A 73 2.95 3.36 -7.18
C GLY A 73 3.34 4.82 -7.36
N PHE A 74 3.48 5.25 -8.62
CA PHE A 74 3.63 6.65 -8.98
C PHE A 74 3.03 6.93 -10.37
N PRO A 75 2.70 8.19 -10.70
CA PRO A 75 2.13 8.51 -12.01
C PRO A 75 3.08 8.11 -13.13
N GLY A 76 2.58 7.29 -14.06
CA GLY A 76 3.40 6.74 -15.15
C GLY A 76 3.93 5.35 -14.89
N GLY A 77 3.98 4.89 -13.64
CA GLY A 77 4.57 3.60 -13.27
C GLY A 77 5.93 3.41 -13.95
N MET A 78 6.12 2.26 -14.62
CA MET A 78 7.38 1.95 -15.30
C MET A 78 7.74 2.90 -16.44
N GLU A 79 6.77 3.61 -17.04
CA GLU A 79 7.04 4.60 -18.10
C GLU A 79 7.68 5.89 -17.56
N ASN A 80 7.60 6.12 -16.24
CA ASN A 80 8.25 7.26 -15.60
C ASN A 80 9.72 6.94 -15.28
N GLU A 81 10.57 6.98 -16.31
CA GLU A 81 11.98 6.59 -16.22
C GLU A 81 12.76 7.31 -15.11
N ALA A 82 12.41 8.57 -14.83
CA ALA A 82 13.07 9.36 -13.79
C ALA A 82 12.80 8.79 -12.38
N MET A 83 11.54 8.49 -12.08
CA MET A 83 11.16 7.90 -10.78
C MET A 83 11.62 6.44 -10.68
N VAL A 84 11.55 5.66 -11.77
CA VAL A 84 12.10 4.31 -11.82
C VAL A 84 13.60 4.32 -11.51
N ARG A 85 14.37 5.23 -12.12
CA ARG A 85 15.80 5.34 -11.85
C ARG A 85 16.08 5.64 -10.38
N GLN A 86 15.37 6.59 -9.79
CA GLN A 86 15.53 6.96 -8.37
C GLN A 86 15.22 5.78 -7.44
N LEU A 87 14.19 4.99 -7.74
CA LEU A 87 13.83 3.79 -6.99
C LEU A 87 14.94 2.71 -7.08
N LEU A 88 15.44 2.43 -8.29
CA LEU A 88 16.51 1.45 -8.50
C LEU A 88 17.82 1.88 -7.85
N GLU A 89 18.15 3.17 -7.87
CA GLU A 89 19.32 3.72 -7.18
C GLU A 89 19.19 3.61 -5.65
N ALA A 90 17.99 3.85 -5.10
CA ALA A 90 17.72 3.64 -3.67
C ALA A 90 17.87 2.16 -3.28
N SER A 91 17.28 1.25 -4.06
CA SER A 91 17.36 -0.20 -3.82
C SER A 91 18.81 -0.71 -3.80
N ARG A 92 19.61 -0.30 -4.80
CA ARG A 92 21.05 -0.64 -4.86
C ARG A 92 21.82 -0.15 -3.64
N ARG A 93 21.53 1.06 -3.15
CA ARG A 93 22.18 1.62 -1.95
C ARG A 93 21.79 0.89 -0.67
N GLN A 94 20.54 0.46 -0.57
CA GLN A 94 20.06 -0.31 0.59
C GLN A 94 20.51 -1.76 0.57
N ASN A 95 21.00 -2.26 -0.58
CA ASN A 95 21.34 -3.67 -0.77
C ASN A 95 20.18 -4.60 -0.35
N ASP A 96 18.97 -4.19 -0.73
CA ASP A 96 17.71 -4.79 -0.29
C ASP A 96 17.43 -6.16 -0.92
N GLN A 97 18.11 -6.50 -2.03
CA GLN A 97 17.91 -7.70 -2.84
C GLN A 97 16.52 -7.77 -3.50
N LEU A 98 15.95 -6.62 -3.87
CA LEU A 98 14.68 -6.53 -4.58
C LEU A 98 14.86 -6.59 -6.10
N ASP A 99 13.94 -7.30 -6.73
CA ASP A 99 13.64 -7.22 -8.16
C ASP A 99 12.42 -6.32 -8.38
N PHE A 100 12.27 -5.80 -9.60
CA PHE A 100 11.18 -4.90 -9.97
C PHE A 100 10.51 -5.33 -11.26
N ALA A 101 9.18 -5.28 -11.31
CA ALA A 101 8.39 -5.60 -12.49
C ALA A 101 7.19 -4.66 -12.65
N VAL A 102 6.60 -4.63 -13.85
CA VAL A 102 5.39 -3.85 -14.12
C VAL A 102 4.20 -4.55 -13.46
N GLY A 103 3.45 -3.81 -12.65
CA GLY A 103 2.21 -4.32 -12.06
C GLY A 103 0.99 -4.16 -12.96
N LYS A 104 0.09 -5.15 -12.93
CA LYS A 104 -1.19 -5.17 -13.66
C LYS A 104 -2.42 -5.12 -12.75
N GLY A 105 -2.21 -5.04 -11.45
CA GLY A 105 -3.22 -4.72 -10.46
C GLY A 105 -3.93 -5.92 -9.82
N ASN A 106 -3.58 -7.14 -10.20
CA ASN A 106 -3.99 -8.37 -9.53
C ASN A 106 -2.79 -9.32 -9.40
N ASP A 107 -1.63 -8.71 -9.20
CA ASP A 107 -0.36 -9.39 -9.20
C ASP A 107 -0.22 -10.33 -8.00
N GLU A 108 0.59 -11.38 -8.18
CA GLU A 108 0.85 -12.35 -7.13
C GLU A 108 1.78 -11.79 -6.05
N ASP A 109 1.71 -12.38 -4.85
CA ASP A 109 2.67 -12.15 -3.79
C ASP A 109 3.94 -12.97 -4.05
N ILE A 110 4.91 -12.34 -4.72
CA ILE A 110 6.17 -12.96 -5.11
C ILE A 110 7.27 -12.42 -4.20
N ALA A 111 7.98 -13.33 -3.53
CA ALA A 111 9.10 -12.99 -2.66
C ALA A 111 10.14 -12.17 -3.42
N ARG A 112 10.64 -11.10 -2.78
CA ARG A 112 11.68 -10.20 -3.31
C ARG A 112 11.30 -9.39 -4.55
N LEU A 113 10.06 -9.49 -5.04
CA LEU A 113 9.62 -8.73 -6.20
C LEU A 113 8.73 -7.57 -5.76
N VAL A 114 9.05 -6.37 -6.24
CA VAL A 114 8.19 -5.18 -6.11
C VAL A 114 7.51 -4.86 -7.43
N TRP A 115 6.18 -4.76 -7.38
CA TRP A 115 5.38 -4.31 -8.52
C TRP A 115 5.35 -2.79 -8.61
N ILE A 116 5.80 -2.24 -9.74
CA ILE A 116 5.70 -0.81 -10.04
C ILE A 116 4.34 -0.54 -10.69
N MET A 117 3.49 0.20 -9.99
CA MET A 117 2.12 0.50 -10.39
C MET A 117 2.00 1.88 -11.04
N ASP A 118 1.31 1.97 -12.18
CA ASP A 118 0.87 3.26 -12.72
C ASP A 118 -0.40 3.74 -11.98
N THR A 119 -0.26 4.78 -11.16
CA THR A 119 -1.39 5.31 -10.37
C THR A 119 -2.46 6.00 -11.21
N ARG A 120 -2.18 6.29 -12.50
CA ARG A 120 -3.19 6.78 -13.46
C ARG A 120 -4.16 5.67 -13.88
N GLN A 121 -3.69 4.41 -13.86
CA GLN A 121 -4.47 3.23 -14.24
C GLN A 121 -5.06 2.53 -13.03
N PHE A 122 -4.31 2.45 -11.93
CA PHE A 122 -4.70 1.79 -10.71
C PHE A 122 -4.88 2.80 -9.57
N PRO A 123 -6.07 3.43 -9.45
CA PRO A 123 -6.30 4.44 -8.44
C PRO A 123 -6.21 3.88 -7.02
N PHE A 124 -6.02 4.80 -6.07
CA PHE A 124 -6.06 4.52 -4.64
C PHE A 124 -7.50 4.61 -4.13
N TYR A 125 -7.88 3.66 -3.28
CA TYR A 125 -9.13 3.65 -2.55
C TYR A 125 -8.80 3.75 -1.06
N LYS A 126 -9.43 4.70 -0.37
CA LYS A 126 -9.24 4.88 1.08
C LYS A 126 -9.83 3.68 1.81
N GLY A 127 -9.09 3.15 2.77
CA GLY A 127 -9.61 2.17 3.73
C GLY A 127 -10.56 2.80 4.75
N GLU A 128 -11.21 1.96 5.53
CA GLU A 128 -12.14 2.35 6.58
C GLU A 128 -11.47 3.22 7.64
N LYS A 129 -12.28 3.99 8.39
CA LYS A 129 -11.81 4.95 9.39
C LYS A 129 -10.90 4.32 10.45
N TYR A 130 -11.19 3.09 10.86
CA TYR A 130 -10.42 2.38 11.88
C TYR A 130 -9.06 1.86 11.36
N HIS A 131 -8.84 1.84 10.04
CA HIS A 131 -7.54 1.60 9.40
C HIS A 131 -6.75 2.90 9.19
N GLN A 132 -7.19 4.02 9.73
CA GLN A 132 -6.45 5.28 9.65
C GLN A 132 -5.78 5.57 10.98
N PHE A 133 -4.48 5.85 10.94
CA PHE A 133 -3.66 6.20 12.11
C PHE A 133 -3.73 5.14 13.24
N HIS A 134 -3.89 3.88 12.88
CA HIS A 134 -3.93 2.76 13.81
C HIS A 134 -2.53 2.33 14.25
N ASP A 135 -2.46 1.69 15.41
CA ASP A 135 -1.28 0.97 15.87
C ASP A 135 -1.03 -0.28 15.02
N GLY A 136 0.20 -0.78 15.01
CA GLY A 136 0.47 -2.07 14.38
C GLY A 136 -0.37 -3.17 15.02
N PHE A 137 -0.75 -4.18 14.22
CA PHE A 137 -1.64 -5.23 14.69
C PHE A 137 -0.95 -6.24 15.62
N MET A 138 0.38 -6.18 15.74
CA MET A 138 1.14 -7.03 16.66
C MET A 138 1.28 -6.41 18.05
N LYS A 139 1.34 -7.28 19.06
CA LYS A 139 1.49 -6.85 20.45
C LYS A 139 2.77 -6.02 20.63
N GLY A 140 2.60 -4.77 21.03
CA GLY A 140 3.71 -3.85 21.33
C GLY A 140 4.02 -2.84 20.23
N GLU A 141 3.32 -2.90 19.08
CA GLU A 141 3.45 -1.93 17.99
C GLU A 141 2.59 -0.68 18.20
N ASN A 142 2.63 -0.13 19.42
CA ASN A 142 1.85 1.06 19.75
C ASN A 142 2.57 2.32 19.27
N TYR A 143 1.87 3.16 18.51
CA TYR A 143 2.34 4.49 18.18
C TYR A 143 2.02 5.48 19.32
N PRO A 144 2.68 6.65 19.35
CA PRO A 144 2.32 7.69 20.30
C PRO A 144 0.88 8.15 20.07
N LYS A 145 0.18 8.51 21.15
CA LYS A 145 -1.18 9.06 21.09
C LYS A 145 -1.34 10.19 20.08
N SER A 146 -0.31 11.04 19.95
CA SER A 146 -0.28 12.13 18.97
C SER A 146 -0.39 11.68 17.51
N TYR A 147 0.01 10.45 17.19
CA TYR A 147 -0.21 9.84 15.89
C TYR A 147 -1.65 9.38 15.74
N ASN A 148 -2.18 8.60 16.69
CA ASN A 148 -3.55 8.09 16.60
C ASN A 148 -4.60 9.22 16.58
N GLU A 149 -4.34 10.33 17.28
CA GLU A 149 -5.21 11.50 17.31
C GLU A 149 -5.23 12.30 16.00
N LEU A 150 -4.34 12.01 15.03
CA LEU A 150 -4.39 12.66 13.71
C LEU A 150 -5.73 12.43 13.00
N ILE A 151 -6.45 11.35 13.32
CA ILE A 151 -7.80 11.10 12.78
C ILE A 151 -8.79 12.23 13.10
N GLN A 152 -8.56 12.99 14.18
CA GLN A 152 -9.42 14.11 14.58
C GLN A 152 -9.32 15.30 13.62
N ALA A 153 -8.24 15.38 12.82
CA ALA A 153 -8.10 16.39 11.78
C ALA A 153 -9.00 16.14 10.56
N PHE A 154 -9.71 15.02 10.52
CA PHE A 154 -10.54 14.58 9.39
C PHE A 154 -12.00 14.27 9.81
N PRO A 155 -12.71 15.22 10.44
CA PRO A 155 -14.05 14.98 10.99
C PRO A 155 -15.11 14.70 9.91
N ASP A 156 -14.98 15.32 8.74
CA ASP A 156 -15.93 15.24 7.63
C ASP A 156 -15.47 14.29 6.51
N GLU A 157 -14.34 13.60 6.71
CA GLU A 157 -13.77 12.72 5.69
C GLU A 157 -14.61 11.45 5.55
N ASN A 158 -15.03 11.14 4.32
CA ASN A 158 -15.76 9.92 4.02
C ASN A 158 -14.77 8.75 3.84
N PHE A 159 -14.80 7.80 4.77
CA PHE A 159 -13.99 6.57 4.76
C PHE A 159 -14.73 5.34 4.20
N GLY A 160 -15.83 5.54 3.49
CA GLY A 160 -16.64 4.49 2.90
C GLY A 160 -17.59 3.79 3.88
N ASP A 161 -18.58 3.10 3.33
CA ASP A 161 -19.62 2.37 4.06
C ASP A 161 -19.39 0.86 3.96
N CYS A 162 -18.28 0.38 4.52
CA CYS A 162 -17.95 -1.04 4.53
C CYS A 162 -18.66 -1.79 5.66
N PRO A 163 -19.11 -3.04 5.44
CA PRO A 163 -19.68 -3.86 6.50
C PRO A 163 -18.60 -4.09 7.58
N ASN A 164 -18.91 -3.74 8.83
CA ASN A 164 -18.01 -3.71 10.00
C ASN A 164 -17.25 -2.40 10.25
N SER A 165 -17.60 -1.29 9.58
CA SER A 165 -17.13 0.07 9.94
C SER A 165 -17.58 0.58 11.32
N ARG A 166 -18.30 -0.26 12.08
CA ARG A 166 -18.70 -0.05 13.48
C ARG A 166 -18.05 -1.15 14.34
N LEU A 167 -16.82 -0.93 14.76
CA LEU A 167 -16.32 -1.47 16.02
C LEU A 167 -16.62 -0.46 17.12
#